data_AF-A0A256ZJ48-F1
#
_entry.id   AF-A0A256ZJ48-F1
#
_cell.length_a   1.000
_cell.length_b   1.000
_cell.length_c   1.000
_cell.angle_alpha   90.00
_cell.angle_beta   90.00
_cell.angle_gamma   90.00
#
_symmetry.space_group_name_H-M   'P 1'
#
loop_
_entity.id
_entity.type
_entity.pdbx_description
1 polymer ?
#
loop_
_entity_poly.entity_id
_entity_poly.type
_entity_poly.pdbx_seq_one_letter_code
_entity_poly.pdbx_strand_id
1 'polypeptide(L)'
;MATAASRYYGYNNVSPVRFRSTEDRYEFVNTSTGEVVAWLDKGVDFGHEDVFVAEAFRDGGNITVIIMYGLEWRGTWASPIHLKHLVVSGAINDMASGVYIYRWIDEDGDSIPTPGEVEQVYP
;
A
#
# COMPACT_ATOMS: atom_id res chain seq x y z
N MET A 1 -11.56 3.37 -8.41
CA MET A 1 -10.89 2.79 -9.60
C MET A 1 -9.42 2.58 -9.33
N ALA A 2 -8.87 1.37 -9.45
CA ALA A 2 -7.43 1.18 -9.22
C ALA A 2 -6.55 2.01 -10.18
N THR A 3 -5.43 2.56 -9.70
CA THR A 3 -4.41 3.28 -10.50
C THR A 3 -3.79 2.40 -11.58
N ALA A 4 -3.12 3.01 -12.57
CA ALA A 4 -2.44 2.26 -13.63
C ALA A 4 -1.38 1.28 -13.08
N ALA A 5 -0.67 1.65 -12.02
CA ALA A 5 0.31 0.78 -11.37
C ALA A 5 -0.37 -0.41 -10.66
N SER A 6 -1.39 -0.14 -9.82
CA SER A 6 -2.16 -1.18 -9.14
C SER A 6 -2.81 -2.15 -10.13
N ARG A 7 -3.37 -1.63 -11.23
CA ARG A 7 -3.89 -2.43 -12.34
C ARG A 7 -2.79 -3.26 -12.97
N TYR A 8 -1.67 -2.67 -13.37
CA TYR A 8 -0.61 -3.39 -14.07
C TYR A 8 -0.04 -4.55 -13.23
N TYR A 9 0.28 -4.30 -11.97
CA TYR A 9 0.85 -5.32 -11.08
C TYR A 9 -0.17 -6.41 -10.70
N GLY A 10 -1.42 -6.01 -10.44
CA GLY A 10 -2.49 -6.94 -10.09
C GLY A 10 -2.99 -7.80 -11.26
N TYR A 11 -3.20 -7.21 -12.45
CA TYR A 11 -3.73 -7.94 -13.61
C TYR A 11 -2.72 -8.90 -14.22
N ASN A 12 -1.43 -8.59 -14.18
CA ASN A 12 -0.39 -9.48 -14.68
C ASN A 12 0.03 -10.54 -13.65
N ASN A 13 -0.60 -10.56 -12.46
CA ASN A 13 -0.28 -11.45 -11.35
C ASN A 13 1.21 -11.41 -10.96
N VAL A 14 1.81 -10.22 -11.07
CA VAL A 14 3.23 -9.97 -10.77
C VAL A 14 3.39 -9.59 -9.31
N SER A 15 2.36 -8.98 -8.71
CA SER A 15 2.38 -8.69 -7.28
C SER A 15 2.00 -9.92 -6.43
N PRO A 16 2.68 -10.14 -5.29
CA PRO A 16 2.24 -11.06 -4.24
C PRO A 16 0.84 -10.74 -3.66
N VAL A 17 0.31 -9.52 -3.85
CA VAL A 17 -1.06 -9.15 -3.50
C VAL A 17 -1.80 -8.55 -4.70
N ARG A 18 -3.01 -9.03 -4.96
CA ARG A 18 -3.86 -8.49 -6.02
C ARG A 18 -5.06 -7.76 -5.44
N PHE A 19 -5.44 -6.68 -6.10
CA PHE A 19 -6.69 -6.00 -5.83
C PHE A 19 -7.89 -6.84 -6.29
N ARG A 20 -8.94 -6.87 -5.46
CA ARG A 20 -10.25 -7.46 -5.77
C ARG A 20 -11.35 -6.52 -5.30
N SER A 21 -12.29 -6.19 -6.17
CA SER A 21 -13.50 -5.44 -5.79
C SER A 21 -14.65 -6.43 -5.64
N THR A 22 -15.24 -6.51 -4.45
CA THR A 22 -16.45 -7.31 -4.17
C THR A 22 -17.70 -6.43 -4.27
N GLU A 23 -18.83 -6.82 -3.69
CA GLU A 23 -20.03 -5.98 -3.60
C GLU A 23 -19.84 -4.83 -2.59
N ASP A 24 -19.25 -5.14 -1.45
CA ASP A 24 -19.14 -4.32 -0.24
C ASP A 24 -17.73 -3.80 0.04
N ARG A 25 -16.69 -4.42 -0.53
CA ARG A 25 -15.29 -4.13 -0.19
C ARG A 25 -14.35 -3.95 -1.39
N TYR A 26 -13.28 -3.23 -1.11
CA TYR A 26 -12.04 -3.18 -1.87
C TYR A 26 -10.99 -3.99 -1.13
N GLU A 27 -10.61 -5.16 -1.64
CA GLU A 27 -9.78 -6.13 -0.94
C GLU A 27 -8.40 -6.27 -1.59
N PHE A 28 -7.40 -6.55 -0.76
CA PHE A 28 -6.10 -7.05 -1.16
C PHE A 28 -6.01 -8.52 -0.81
N VAL A 29 -5.74 -9.35 -1.81
CA VAL A 29 -5.74 -10.80 -1.69
C VAL A 29 -4.35 -11.33 -1.96
N ASN A 30 -3.79 -12.10 -1.03
CA ASN A 30 -2.54 -12.81 -1.23
C ASN A 30 -2.70 -13.78 -2.41
N THR A 31 -1.85 -13.66 -3.42
CA THR A 31 -1.99 -14.41 -4.67
C THR A 31 -1.65 -15.89 -4.54
N SER A 32 -0.87 -16.26 -3.51
CA SER A 32 -0.46 -17.64 -3.24
C SER A 32 -1.45 -18.40 -2.35
N THR A 33 -2.01 -17.75 -1.32
CA THR A 33 -2.92 -18.40 -0.35
C THR A 33 -4.40 -18.14 -0.64
N GLY A 34 -4.73 -17.06 -1.37
CA GLY A 34 -6.10 -16.61 -1.58
C GLY A 34 -6.72 -15.87 -0.38
N GLU A 35 -5.94 -15.62 0.67
CA GLU A 35 -6.36 -14.91 1.88
C GLU A 35 -6.56 -13.41 1.63
N VAL A 36 -7.59 -12.82 2.23
CA VAL A 36 -7.78 -11.37 2.26
C VAL A 36 -6.89 -10.80 3.36
N VAL A 37 -5.88 -10.02 2.96
CA VAL A 37 -4.84 -9.49 3.87
C VAL A 37 -5.10 -8.05 4.30
N ALA A 38 -5.88 -7.28 3.52
CA ALA A 38 -6.39 -5.97 3.89
C ALA A 38 -7.63 -5.63 3.08
N TRP A 39 -8.45 -4.69 3.54
CA TRP A 39 -9.62 -4.24 2.81
C TRP A 39 -10.09 -2.84 3.25
N LEU A 40 -10.88 -2.19 2.39
CA LEU A 40 -11.66 -0.98 2.66
C LEU A 40 -13.13 -1.24 2.33
N ASP A 41 -14.06 -0.67 3.09
CA ASP A 41 -15.48 -0.68 2.71
C ASP A 41 -15.71 0.22 1.49
N LYS A 42 -16.65 -0.12 0.61
CA LYS A 42 -16.97 0.69 -0.59
C LYS A 42 -17.58 2.06 -0.28
N GLY A 43 -17.94 2.33 0.97
CA GLY A 43 -18.32 3.66 1.44
C GLY A 43 -17.13 4.59 1.67
N VAL A 44 -15.89 4.11 1.45
CA VAL A 44 -14.68 4.90 1.64
C VAL A 44 -14.68 6.17 0.80
N ASP A 45 -14.30 7.28 1.44
CA ASP A 45 -14.06 8.55 0.75
C ASP A 45 -12.61 8.61 0.30
N PHE A 46 -12.36 8.34 -0.98
CA PHE A 46 -11.02 8.45 -1.57
C PHE A 46 -10.44 9.87 -1.58
N GLY A 47 -11.21 10.88 -1.18
CA GLY A 47 -10.73 12.23 -0.88
C GLY A 47 -10.15 12.39 0.52
N HIS A 48 -10.38 11.46 1.44
CA HIS A 48 -9.93 11.54 2.84
C HIS A 48 -9.37 10.21 3.37
N GLU A 49 -9.32 9.18 2.54
CA GLU A 49 -8.79 7.88 2.92
C GLU A 49 -8.32 7.11 1.69
N ASP A 50 -7.17 6.43 1.77
CA ASP A 50 -6.72 5.55 0.69
C ASP A 50 -5.76 4.49 1.24
N VAL A 51 -5.36 3.56 0.39
CA VAL A 51 -4.48 2.44 0.73
C VAL A 51 -3.40 2.29 -0.31
N PHE A 52 -2.21 1.89 0.13
CA PHE A 52 -1.10 1.58 -0.76
C PHE A 52 -0.34 0.34 -0.29
N VAL A 53 0.26 -0.33 -1.26
CA VAL A 53 1.09 -1.50 -1.03
C VAL A 53 2.55 -1.07 -1.06
N ALA A 54 3.37 -1.65 -0.18
CA ALA A 54 4.82 -1.64 -0.29
C ALA A 54 5.34 -3.08 -0.29
N GLU A 55 5.98 -3.47 -1.37
CA GLU A 55 6.69 -4.74 -1.48
C GLU A 55 8.17 -4.49 -1.18
N ALA A 56 8.73 -5.24 -0.24
CA ALA A 56 10.15 -5.12 0.13
C ALA A 56 10.87 -6.43 -0.18
N PHE A 57 12.05 -6.33 -0.77
CA PHE A 57 12.92 -7.46 -1.10
C PHE A 57 14.36 -7.13 -0.75
N ARG A 58 15.10 -8.11 -0.22
CA ARG A 58 16.57 -8.02 -0.13
C ARG A 58 17.20 -8.91 -1.18
N ASP A 59 18.07 -8.33 -1.99
CA ASP A 59 18.86 -9.12 -2.93
C ASP A 59 20.07 -9.79 -2.23
N GLY A 60 20.80 -10.63 -2.97
CA GLY A 60 21.98 -11.32 -2.46
C GLY A 60 23.15 -10.41 -2.05
N GLY A 61 23.09 -9.12 -2.40
CA GLY A 61 24.05 -8.09 -2.00
C GLY A 61 23.61 -7.26 -0.79
N ASN A 62 22.49 -7.63 -0.13
CA ASN A 62 21.85 -6.85 0.94
C ASN A 62 21.33 -5.48 0.47
N ILE A 63 21.02 -5.35 -0.83
CA ILE A 63 20.34 -4.19 -1.38
C ILE A 63 18.84 -4.36 -1.13
N THR A 64 18.24 -3.36 -0.48
CA THR A 64 16.79 -3.33 -0.26
C THR A 64 16.12 -2.70 -1.48
N VAL A 65 15.24 -3.47 -2.13
CA VAL A 65 14.39 -3.02 -3.23
C VAL A 65 12.97 -2.84 -2.69
N ILE A 66 12.38 -1.68 -2.95
CA ILE A 66 11.01 -1.37 -2.55
C ILE A 66 10.19 -0.98 -3.78
N ILE A 67 9.04 -1.62 -3.94
CA ILE A 67 8.03 -1.26 -4.93
C ILE A 67 6.81 -0.77 -4.19
N MET A 68 6.29 0.42 -4.53
CA MET A 68 5.08 0.94 -3.92
C MET A 68 4.07 1.39 -4.97
N TYR A 69 2.80 1.19 -4.68
CA TYR A 69 1.70 1.68 -5.52
C TYR A 69 0.42 1.84 -4.70
N GLY A 70 -0.30 2.93 -4.93
CA GLY A 70 -1.60 3.19 -4.31
C GLY A 70 -2.76 2.54 -5.06
N LEU A 71 -3.84 2.28 -4.33
CA LEU A 71 -5.12 1.90 -4.91
C LEU A 71 -5.66 3.04 -5.76
N GLU A 72 -5.81 4.24 -5.20
CA GLU A 72 -6.15 5.47 -5.93
C GLU A 72 -4.98 6.47 -5.92
N TRP A 73 -5.23 7.67 -6.43
CA TRP A 73 -4.21 8.71 -6.58
C TRP A 73 -3.66 9.21 -5.23
N ARG A 74 -4.47 9.18 -4.15
CA ARG A 74 -4.05 9.62 -2.81
C ARG A 74 -3.08 8.65 -2.16
N GLY A 75 -3.33 7.35 -2.25
CA GLY A 75 -2.42 6.31 -1.78
C GLY A 75 -1.11 6.33 -2.57
N THR A 76 -1.20 6.64 -3.88
CA THR A 76 -0.01 6.83 -4.72
C THR A 76 0.80 8.03 -4.25
N TRP A 77 0.14 9.11 -3.83
CA TRP A 77 0.80 10.30 -3.29
C TRP A 77 1.34 10.11 -1.86
N ALA A 78 0.61 9.42 -0.99
CA ALA A 78 1.02 9.11 0.38
C ALA A 78 2.24 8.17 0.42
N SER A 79 2.33 7.21 -0.51
CA SER A 79 3.40 6.20 -0.51
C SER A 79 4.84 6.77 -0.53
N PRO A 80 5.24 7.72 -1.40
CA PRO A 80 6.58 8.31 -1.35
C PRO A 80 6.83 9.18 -0.11
N ILE A 81 5.79 9.79 0.47
CA ILE A 81 5.88 10.56 1.71
C ILE A 81 6.21 9.63 2.87
N HIS A 82 5.51 8.49 2.95
CA HIS A 82 5.78 7.44 3.92
C HIS A 82 7.16 6.81 3.70
N LEU A 83 7.58 6.53 2.46
CA LEU A 83 8.92 6.03 2.17
C LEU A 83 10.01 6.98 2.65
N LYS A 84 9.87 8.28 2.42
CA LYS A 84 10.81 9.28 2.94
C LYS A 84 10.89 9.21 4.46
N HIS A 85 9.75 9.03 5.15
CA HIS A 85 9.71 8.86 6.59
C HIS A 85 10.44 7.57 7.05
N LEU A 86 10.23 6.43 6.38
CA LEU A 86 10.93 5.18 6.66
C LEU A 86 12.46 5.29 6.45
N VAL A 87 12.89 6.02 5.42
CA VAL A 87 14.31 6.27 5.16
C VAL A 87 14.93 7.15 6.25
N VAL A 88 14.27 8.26 6.61
CA VAL A 88 14.80 9.22 7.60
C VAL A 88 14.81 8.64 9.01
N SER A 89 13.80 7.85 9.38
CA SER A 89 13.75 7.17 10.67
C SER A 89 14.71 5.97 10.77
N GLY A 90 15.17 5.44 9.64
CA GLY A 90 15.97 4.22 9.57
C GLY A 90 15.14 2.93 9.61
N ALA A 91 13.82 3.02 9.81
CA ALA A 91 12.90 1.87 9.87
C ALA A 91 12.88 1.04 8.58
N ILE A 92 13.27 1.65 7.45
CA ILE A 92 13.46 0.93 6.18
C ILE A 92 14.45 -0.25 6.29
N ASN A 93 15.42 -0.18 7.21
CA ASN A 93 16.42 -1.23 7.42
C ASN A 93 15.89 -2.44 8.21
N ASP A 94 14.74 -2.29 8.88
CA ASP A 94 14.13 -3.35 9.67
C ASP A 94 13.06 -4.12 8.88
N MET A 95 12.69 -3.62 7.70
CA MET A 95 11.72 -4.29 6.82
C MET A 95 12.27 -5.65 6.36
N ALA A 96 11.54 -6.71 6.71
CA ALA A 96 11.72 -8.05 6.17
C ALA A 96 11.23 -8.12 4.72
N SER A 97 11.70 -9.10 3.97
CA SER A 97 11.17 -9.34 2.62
C SER A 97 9.72 -9.81 2.69
N GLY A 98 8.83 -9.10 2.00
CA GLY A 98 7.39 -9.31 2.15
C GLY A 98 6.56 -8.19 1.57
N VAL A 99 5.28 -8.18 1.98
CA VAL A 99 4.28 -7.21 1.53
C VAL A 99 3.72 -6.50 2.73
N TYR A 100 3.79 -5.18 2.71
CA TYR A 100 3.19 -4.31 3.70
C TYR A 100 2.04 -3.57 3.04
N ILE A 101 0.93 -3.43 3.76
CA ILE A 101 -0.19 -2.60 3.31
C ILE A 101 -0.36 -1.49 4.31
N TYR A 102 -0.40 -0.28 3.79
CA TYR A 102 -0.59 0.93 4.57
C TYR A 102 -1.90 1.59 4.18
N ARG A 103 -2.53 2.22 5.16
CA ARG A 103 -3.72 3.03 4.99
C ARG A 103 -3.39 4.45 5.38
N TRP A 104 -3.75 5.39 4.52
CA TRP A 104 -3.70 6.81 4.81
C TRP A 104 -5.12 7.25 5.18
N ILE A 105 -5.25 7.97 6.30
CA ILE A 105 -6.51 8.55 6.78
C ILE A 105 -6.26 10.02 7.05
N ASP A 106 -7.01 10.89 6.39
CA ASP A 106 -6.95 12.34 6.58
C ASP A 106 -7.55 12.71 7.94
N GLU A 107 -6.69 13.02 8.92
CA GLU A 107 -7.14 13.29 10.29
C GLU A 107 -7.49 14.77 10.50
N ASP A 108 -6.90 15.68 9.72
CA ASP A 108 -7.10 17.13 9.86
C ASP A 108 -8.03 17.74 8.80
N GLY A 109 -8.42 16.95 7.79
CA GLY A 109 -9.38 17.28 6.75
C GLY A 109 -8.79 18.14 5.63
N ASP A 110 -7.47 18.31 5.57
CA ASP A 110 -6.80 19.19 4.60
C ASP A 110 -6.51 18.52 3.26
N SER A 111 -6.75 17.21 3.17
CA SER A 111 -6.58 16.41 1.97
C SER A 111 -5.12 16.24 1.49
N ILE A 112 -4.14 16.41 2.39
CA ILE A 112 -2.71 16.35 2.10
C ILE A 112 -2.07 15.24 2.94
N PRO A 113 -1.63 14.13 2.32
CA PRO A 113 -1.04 13.06 3.09
C PRO A 113 0.21 13.48 3.86
N THR A 114 0.21 13.20 5.16
CA THR A 114 1.39 13.34 6.02
C THR A 114 1.85 12.00 6.59
N PRO A 115 3.11 11.84 7.03
CA PRO A 115 3.57 10.59 7.60
C PRO A 115 2.82 10.16 8.87
N GLY A 116 2.26 11.11 9.63
CA GLY A 116 1.53 10.83 10.87
C GLY A 116 0.15 10.21 10.64
N GLU A 117 -0.38 10.36 9.43
CA GLU A 117 -1.69 9.88 8.99
C GLU A 117 -1.64 8.51 8.30
N VAL A 118 -0.45 7.90 8.25
CA VAL A 118 -0.24 6.61 7.60
C VAL A 118 -0.06 5.52 8.65
N GLU A 119 -1.00 4.58 8.67
CA GLU A 119 -0.95 3.39 9.51
C GLU A 119 -0.63 2.14 8.69
N GLN A 120 0.13 1.21 9.28
CA GLN A 120 0.34 -0.11 8.70
C GLN A 120 -0.82 -1.02 9.09
N VAL A 121 -1.56 -1.52 8.09
CA VAL A 121 -2.73 -2.40 8.30
C VAL A 121 -2.43 -3.87 8.01
N TYR A 122 -1.30 -4.17 7.36
CA TYR A 122 -0.83 -5.53 7.13
C TYR A 122 0.71 -5.59 7.13
N PRO A 123 1.33 -6.56 7.86
CA PRO A 123 2.78 -6.78 7.92
C PRO A 123 3.33 -7.76 6.88
#